data_AF-A0A535PF06-F1
#
_entry.id   AF-A0A535PF06-F1
#
_cell.length_a   1.000
_cell.length_b   1.000
_cell.length_c   1.000
_cell.angle_alpha   90.00
_cell.angle_beta   90.00
_cell.angle_gamma   90.00
#
_symmetry.space_group_name_H-M   'P 1'
#
loop_
_entity.id
_entity.type
_entity.pdbx_description
1 polymer ?
#
loop_
_entity_poly.entity_id
_entity_poly.type
_entity_poly.pdbx_seq_one_letter_code
_entity_poly.pdbx_strand_id
1 'polypeptide(L)'
;MQPRKAADPAVRLEGPRDLSRPEHRRQAEGDDREQGRGDDERSRHDRPARARECHRRPDDRNDADRQDAGDRSAACLEPLESPEERELAPHGRRLRCPHPESTPYQRPLTVQPRPSPARPQGSVPRNDRMSAGCQHRRVPSRQSRPNLGSDRARRLIFELGREIQEARLGSGLSQSTVAAAVGLSRSTVSRIERGGIRGVSIWQVARILAVLGHDLSARAYSSGQPIRDAGQARLLARLRARVSPDSAWRFEVPVSASDGRAWDAVLSLGTLRIAVEAETHPRDLQALQRRIELKLRDSGLKRVALLLADTRHNRALLLRYGPDLRVNFPISHAVGLASLRRGVDPGGNVLLVL
;
A
#
# COMPACT_ATOMS: atom_id res chain seq x y z
N MET A 1 58.92 -42.46 43.78
CA MET A 1 58.85 -41.94 42.39
C MET A 1 58.23 -40.56 42.46
N GLN A 2 58.90 -39.56 41.90
CA GLN A 2 58.68 -38.12 42.13
C GLN A 2 57.32 -37.55 41.64
N PRO A 3 56.92 -36.35 42.11
CA PRO A 3 55.60 -35.73 41.98
C PRO A 3 55.56 -34.63 40.90
N ARG A 4 54.41 -33.95 40.69
CA ARG A 4 54.38 -32.53 40.26
C ARG A 4 53.06 -31.79 40.55
N LYS A 5 53.20 -30.74 41.37
CA LYS A 5 52.34 -29.54 41.54
C LYS A 5 52.48 -28.58 40.35
N ALA A 6 51.44 -27.79 40.07
CA ALA A 6 51.48 -26.35 39.72
C ALA A 6 50.02 -25.84 39.68
N ALA A 7 49.54 -24.95 40.54
CA ALA A 7 49.90 -23.54 40.80
C ALA A 7 49.31 -22.57 39.76
N ASP A 8 48.31 -21.82 40.25
CA ASP A 8 47.61 -20.65 39.71
C ASP A 8 48.48 -19.38 39.85
N PRO A 9 48.36 -18.39 38.94
CA PRO A 9 48.50 -17.02 39.41
C PRO A 9 47.50 -16.01 38.82
N ALA A 10 46.95 -15.25 39.76
CA ALA A 10 46.32 -13.95 39.68
C ALA A 10 46.90 -12.97 38.64
N VAL A 11 46.00 -12.28 37.92
CA VAL A 11 46.31 -11.09 37.11
C VAL A 11 45.73 -9.84 37.79
N ARG A 12 46.62 -8.85 37.96
CA ARG A 12 46.43 -7.54 38.59
C ARG A 12 45.49 -6.62 37.81
N LEU A 13 44.76 -5.82 38.59
CA LEU A 13 44.08 -4.59 38.18
C LEU A 13 45.10 -3.45 38.05
N GLU A 14 45.10 -2.74 36.92
CA GLU A 14 45.62 -1.37 36.82
C GLU A 14 44.55 -0.46 36.20
N GLY A 15 44.41 0.73 36.79
CA GLY A 15 43.38 1.72 36.54
C GLY A 15 43.62 2.67 35.36
N PRO A 16 42.81 3.74 35.24
CA PRO A 16 42.56 4.46 34.00
C PRO A 16 43.57 5.58 33.73
N ARG A 17 43.90 5.82 32.46
CA ARG A 17 44.64 7.01 32.02
C ARG A 17 43.69 8.00 31.34
N ASP A 18 43.58 9.14 31.99
CA ASP A 18 43.06 10.41 31.52
C ASP A 18 44.10 11.10 30.62
N LEU A 19 43.72 11.58 29.45
CA LEU A 19 44.47 12.58 28.69
C LEU A 19 43.50 13.52 27.96
N SER A 20 43.31 14.67 28.57
CA SER A 20 42.74 15.87 28.01
C SER A 20 43.73 16.61 27.09
N ARG A 21 43.20 17.10 25.96
CA ARG A 21 43.46 18.42 25.32
C ARG A 21 44.58 18.62 24.26
N PRO A 22 44.41 19.67 23.40
CA PRO A 22 44.77 19.68 21.98
C PRO A 22 45.88 20.70 21.63
N GLU A 23 46.43 20.63 20.41
CA GLU A 23 47.26 21.71 19.85
C GLU A 23 47.03 22.01 18.35
N HIS A 24 47.18 23.30 18.06
CA HIS A 24 47.05 24.05 16.82
C HIS A 24 48.26 23.95 15.87
N ARG A 25 48.02 24.02 14.55
CA ARG A 25 48.78 24.81 13.52
C ARG A 25 48.12 24.60 12.14
N ARG A 26 47.52 25.59 11.45
CA ARG A 26 47.99 26.80 10.73
C ARG A 26 48.82 26.56 9.45
N GLN A 27 48.25 27.09 8.34
CA GLN A 27 48.86 27.72 7.13
C GLN A 27 49.54 26.78 6.12
N ALA A 28 49.54 26.97 4.79
CA ALA A 28 49.31 28.13 3.90
C ALA A 28 48.81 27.64 2.50
N GLU A 29 47.98 28.42 1.77
CA GLU A 29 48.29 29.26 0.58
C GLU A 29 48.47 28.52 -0.77
N GLY A 30 47.85 29.09 -1.81
CA GLY A 30 47.94 28.66 -3.21
C GLY A 30 46.83 29.25 -4.08
N ASP A 31 46.98 30.53 -4.39
CA ASP A 31 46.23 31.36 -5.36
C ASP A 31 46.54 30.90 -6.81
N ASP A 32 45.58 30.98 -7.73
CA ASP A 32 45.84 31.48 -9.10
C ASP A 32 44.55 31.69 -9.91
N ARG A 33 44.51 32.86 -10.56
CA ARG A 33 43.45 33.44 -11.39
C ARG A 33 43.80 33.26 -12.88
N GLU A 34 42.80 33.14 -13.73
CA GLU A 34 42.72 33.72 -15.10
C GLU A 34 41.31 33.43 -15.66
N GLN A 35 40.39 34.40 -15.77
CA GLN A 35 40.19 35.38 -16.85
C GLN A 35 40.01 34.78 -18.26
N GLY A 36 38.79 34.93 -18.78
CA GLY A 36 38.44 34.72 -20.19
C GLY A 36 37.07 35.32 -20.49
N ARG A 37 37.06 36.61 -20.86
CA ARG A 37 35.92 37.33 -21.45
C ARG A 37 35.71 36.86 -22.90
N GLY A 38 34.46 36.92 -23.36
CA GLY A 38 34.10 36.79 -24.77
C GLY A 38 32.64 37.16 -24.96
N ASP A 39 32.41 38.44 -25.25
CA ASP A 39 31.17 38.98 -25.83
C ASP A 39 30.98 38.43 -27.27
N ASP A 40 29.76 38.14 -27.72
CA ASP A 40 29.22 38.77 -28.95
C ASP A 40 27.76 38.38 -29.33
N GLU A 41 27.03 39.45 -29.67
CA GLU A 41 25.99 39.65 -30.69
C GLU A 41 24.86 38.61 -30.90
N ARG A 42 23.61 38.96 -30.60
CA ARG A 42 22.64 39.62 -31.52
C ARG A 42 22.61 39.01 -32.93
N SER A 43 21.56 38.24 -33.22
CA SER A 43 20.85 38.43 -34.48
C SER A 43 19.37 38.01 -34.37
N ARG A 44 18.50 38.98 -34.63
CA ARG A 44 17.06 38.83 -34.93
C ARG A 44 16.90 38.87 -36.47
N HIS A 45 15.75 38.39 -36.95
CA HIS A 45 15.30 38.23 -38.36
C HIS A 45 15.53 36.80 -38.88
N ASP A 46 14.60 36.08 -39.50
CA ASP A 46 13.22 36.33 -39.92
C ASP A 46 12.51 34.97 -40.07
N ARG A 47 11.18 34.94 -39.88
CA ARG A 47 10.30 33.90 -40.45
C ARG A 47 9.95 34.36 -41.87
N PRO A 48 9.74 33.44 -42.82
CA PRO A 48 8.35 33.04 -43.08
C PRO A 48 8.15 31.53 -43.34
N ALA A 49 6.88 31.17 -43.32
CA ALA A 49 6.34 29.83 -43.41
C ALA A 49 6.07 29.37 -44.86
N ARG A 50 5.93 28.03 -44.98
CA ARG A 50 5.11 27.24 -45.93
C ARG A 50 5.81 26.61 -47.14
N ALA A 51 5.89 25.27 -47.13
CA ALA A 51 5.36 24.32 -48.13
C ALA A 51 5.87 22.92 -47.73
N ARG A 52 5.03 22.00 -47.24
CA ARG A 52 4.38 20.94 -48.02
C ARG A 52 5.35 20.22 -48.96
N GLU A 53 5.90 19.10 -48.51
CA GLU A 53 6.29 18.03 -49.41
C GLU A 53 6.08 16.66 -48.77
N CYS A 54 5.29 15.85 -49.49
CA CYS A 54 4.92 14.49 -49.16
C CYS A 54 6.03 13.56 -49.64
N HIS A 55 6.69 12.82 -48.74
CA HIS A 55 7.46 11.65 -49.14
C HIS A 55 6.69 10.37 -48.83
N ARG A 56 6.20 9.76 -49.93
CA ARG A 56 5.85 8.35 -50.03
C ARG A 56 7.11 7.48 -49.97
N ARG A 57 6.88 6.26 -49.49
CA ARG A 57 7.75 5.08 -49.34
C ARG A 57 8.46 4.64 -50.63
N PRO A 58 9.48 3.78 -50.48
CA PRO A 58 9.46 2.42 -51.04
C PRO A 58 9.58 1.40 -49.88
N ASP A 59 8.73 0.36 -49.75
CA ASP A 59 8.67 -0.89 -50.52
C ASP A 59 10.02 -1.63 -50.60
N ASP A 60 10.21 -2.58 -49.68
CA ASP A 60 11.00 -3.78 -49.90
C ASP A 60 10.19 -4.98 -49.39
N ARG A 61 9.65 -5.73 -50.36
CA ARG A 61 9.08 -7.06 -50.19
C ARG A 61 10.22 -8.05 -50.35
N ASN A 62 10.39 -8.97 -49.40
CA ASN A 62 11.13 -10.19 -49.63
C ASN A 62 10.14 -11.35 -49.67
N ASP A 63 9.92 -11.85 -50.88
CA ASP A 63 9.33 -13.14 -51.20
C ASP A 63 10.45 -14.20 -51.17
N ALA A 64 10.35 -15.17 -50.25
CA ALA A 64 10.93 -16.52 -50.38
C ALA A 64 10.49 -17.39 -49.20
N ASP A 65 9.38 -18.11 -49.36
CA ASP A 65 9.39 -19.58 -49.36
C ASP A 65 7.97 -20.14 -49.47
N ARG A 66 7.71 -20.77 -50.62
CA ARG A 66 6.56 -21.60 -50.94
C ARG A 66 7.08 -22.98 -51.32
N GLN A 67 6.65 -24.00 -50.58
CA GLN A 67 6.41 -25.40 -50.99
C GLN A 67 5.62 -26.02 -49.81
N ASP A 68 4.30 -26.18 -49.84
CA ASP A 68 3.46 -27.13 -50.63
C ASP A 68 3.77 -28.60 -50.24
N ALA A 69 2.86 -29.53 -49.90
CA ALA A 69 1.40 -29.63 -49.86
C ALA A 69 0.99 -30.88 -49.03
N GLY A 70 -0.30 -31.01 -48.70
CA GLY A 70 -0.98 -32.29 -48.42
C GLY A 70 -1.70 -32.33 -47.07
N ASP A 71 -2.87 -31.70 -46.88
CA ASP A 71 -4.22 -32.03 -47.38
C ASP A 71 -4.83 -33.31 -46.76
N ARG A 72 -5.85 -33.12 -45.90
CA ARG A 72 -7.18 -33.75 -45.99
C ARG A 72 -8.14 -33.35 -44.86
N SER A 73 -9.24 -32.70 -45.27
CA SER A 73 -10.64 -32.92 -44.87
C SER A 73 -11.05 -32.61 -43.42
N ALA A 74 -11.78 -31.51 -43.18
CA ALA A 74 -13.23 -31.31 -43.40
C ALA A 74 -14.05 -31.52 -42.12
N ALA A 75 -14.47 -30.41 -41.49
CA ALA A 75 -15.70 -30.34 -40.72
C ALA A 75 -16.18 -28.89 -40.72
N CYS A 76 -17.28 -28.69 -41.44
CA CYS A 76 -18.08 -27.48 -41.52
C CYS A 76 -18.52 -27.01 -40.12
N LEU A 77 -18.55 -25.71 -39.88
CA LEU A 77 -19.65 -25.01 -39.19
C LEU A 77 -19.48 -23.49 -39.38
N GLU A 78 -20.49 -22.93 -40.03
CA GLU A 78 -20.79 -21.56 -40.43
C GLU A 78 -20.50 -20.44 -39.39
N PRO A 79 -20.16 -19.22 -39.85
CA PRO A 79 -20.14 -18.02 -39.03
C PRO A 79 -21.50 -17.30 -39.03
N LEU A 80 -22.03 -17.03 -37.83
CA LEU A 80 -23.16 -16.13 -37.64
C LEU A 80 -22.69 -14.67 -37.68
N GLU A 81 -22.81 -14.04 -38.84
CA GLU A 81 -22.98 -12.60 -38.94
C GLU A 81 -24.36 -12.30 -39.53
N SER A 82 -25.05 -11.30 -38.99
CA SER A 82 -25.88 -10.30 -39.69
C SER A 82 -26.76 -9.56 -38.63
N PRO A 83 -27.53 -8.51 -38.97
CA PRO A 83 -27.05 -7.12 -38.95
C PRO A 83 -28.12 -6.12 -38.44
N GLU A 84 -27.82 -5.14 -37.58
CA GLU A 84 -28.73 -3.97 -37.44
C GLU A 84 -27.98 -2.66 -37.20
N GLU A 85 -27.53 -2.05 -38.30
CA GLU A 85 -27.47 -0.60 -38.45
C GLU A 85 -28.79 -0.13 -39.06
N ARG A 86 -29.50 0.77 -38.36
CA ARG A 86 -30.42 1.73 -38.99
C ARG A 86 -30.12 3.14 -38.50
N GLU A 87 -29.83 3.96 -39.49
CA GLU A 87 -29.50 5.38 -39.53
C GLU A 87 -30.58 6.34 -38.98
N LEU A 88 -30.08 7.49 -38.49
CA LEU A 88 -30.55 8.90 -38.65
C LEU A 88 -31.98 9.30 -38.19
N ALA A 89 -32.28 10.45 -37.58
CA ALA A 89 -31.54 11.64 -37.13
C ALA A 89 -32.51 12.52 -36.25
N PRO A 90 -32.42 13.87 -36.12
CA PRO A 90 -32.30 14.54 -34.82
C PRO A 90 -33.46 15.49 -34.47
N HIS A 91 -33.88 15.54 -33.21
CA HIS A 91 -34.73 16.64 -32.73
C HIS A 91 -34.24 17.23 -31.41
N GLY A 92 -33.67 18.42 -31.51
CA GLY A 92 -33.48 19.31 -30.38
C GLY A 92 -34.82 19.83 -29.89
N ARG A 93 -35.02 19.83 -28.57
CA ARG A 93 -35.90 20.78 -27.87
C ARG A 93 -35.33 21.05 -26.49
N ARG A 94 -34.90 22.30 -26.32
CA ARG A 94 -34.60 22.92 -25.02
C ARG A 94 -35.88 22.92 -24.18
N LEU A 95 -35.89 22.23 -23.05
CA LEU A 95 -36.89 22.48 -22.01
C LEU A 95 -36.36 23.60 -21.11
N ARG A 96 -36.99 24.77 -21.23
CA ARG A 96 -36.90 25.86 -20.26
C ARG A 96 -37.60 25.40 -18.98
N CYS A 97 -36.90 25.46 -17.85
CA CYS A 97 -37.53 25.38 -16.55
C CYS A 97 -38.33 26.68 -16.29
N PRO A 98 -39.60 26.62 -15.85
CA PRO A 98 -40.32 27.80 -15.42
C PRO A 98 -39.87 28.21 -14.01
N HIS A 99 -39.62 29.51 -13.87
CA HIS A 99 -39.39 30.21 -12.60
C HIS A 99 -40.72 30.24 -11.83
N PRO A 100 -40.77 29.86 -10.54
CA PRO A 100 -41.95 30.15 -9.74
C PRO A 100 -41.96 31.63 -9.35
N GLU A 101 -43.04 32.28 -9.74
CA GLU A 101 -43.41 33.64 -9.33
C GLU A 101 -43.68 33.71 -7.83
N SER A 102 -43.34 34.88 -7.30
CA SER A 102 -43.55 35.41 -5.96
C SER A 102 -44.88 35.03 -5.29
N THR A 103 -44.81 34.28 -4.19
CA THR A 103 -45.87 34.22 -3.18
C THR A 103 -45.63 35.27 -2.09
N PRO A 104 -46.68 35.98 -1.64
CA PRO A 104 -46.55 37.05 -0.66
C PRO A 104 -46.31 36.52 0.76
N TYR A 105 -45.45 37.24 1.47
CA TYR A 105 -45.02 37.04 2.84
C TYR A 105 -46.20 37.12 3.82
N GLN A 106 -46.64 35.98 4.37
CA GLN A 106 -47.59 35.96 5.50
C GLN A 106 -46.83 35.98 6.84
N ARG A 107 -47.18 36.95 7.69
CA ARG A 107 -46.66 37.12 9.06
C ARG A 107 -46.92 35.86 9.90
N PRO A 108 -45.98 35.41 10.75
CA PRO A 108 -46.25 34.34 11.69
C PRO A 108 -47.21 34.83 12.80
N LEU A 109 -48.32 34.11 12.94
CA LEU A 109 -49.25 34.23 14.07
C LEU A 109 -48.56 33.74 15.35
N THR A 110 -48.74 34.52 16.41
CA THR A 110 -48.31 34.25 17.79
C THR A 110 -48.92 32.94 18.29
N VAL A 111 -48.08 31.93 18.54
CA VAL A 111 -48.47 30.68 19.18
C VAL A 111 -48.67 30.94 20.67
N GLN A 112 -49.91 30.82 21.16
CA GLN A 112 -50.18 30.83 22.60
C GLN A 112 -49.72 29.51 23.24
N PRO A 113 -49.14 29.54 24.47
CA PRO A 113 -48.73 28.34 25.18
C PRO A 113 -49.93 27.53 25.66
N ARG A 114 -49.89 26.22 25.40
CA ARG A 114 -50.89 25.26 25.90
C ARG A 114 -50.73 25.08 27.43
N PRO A 115 -51.82 24.93 28.19
CA PRO A 115 -51.75 24.62 29.61
C PRO A 115 -51.24 23.20 29.86
N SER A 116 -50.34 23.05 30.83
CA SER A 116 -49.77 21.78 31.28
C SER A 116 -50.83 20.85 31.89
N PRO A 117 -50.82 19.54 31.60
CA PRO A 117 -51.69 18.60 32.31
C PRO A 117 -51.21 18.37 33.74
N ALA A 118 -52.19 18.22 34.64
CA ALA A 118 -52.03 18.06 36.08
C ALA A 118 -51.24 16.79 36.46
N ARG A 119 -50.44 16.92 37.53
CA ARG A 119 -49.72 15.81 38.19
C ARG A 119 -50.72 14.81 38.81
N PRO A 120 -50.61 13.50 38.55
CA PRO A 120 -51.21 12.50 39.40
C PRO A 120 -50.38 12.35 40.69
N GLN A 121 -51.04 12.54 41.83
CA GLN A 121 -50.50 12.19 43.14
C GLN A 121 -50.64 10.68 43.36
N GLY A 122 -49.60 10.05 43.92
CA GLY A 122 -49.75 8.86 44.77
C GLY A 122 -49.72 7.49 44.10
N SER A 123 -48.51 6.95 43.91
CA SER A 123 -48.23 5.54 44.21
C SER A 123 -46.74 5.37 44.42
N VAL A 124 -46.32 5.07 45.65
CA VAL A 124 -44.93 4.76 45.99
C VAL A 124 -44.58 3.40 45.35
N PRO A 125 -43.54 3.29 44.49
CA PRO A 125 -43.11 1.99 44.01
C PRO A 125 -42.50 1.22 45.20
N ARG A 126 -43.04 0.03 45.46
CA ARG A 126 -42.41 -0.93 46.36
C ARG A 126 -40.99 -1.21 45.88
N ASN A 127 -40.06 -1.14 46.82
CA ASN A 127 -38.65 -1.38 46.64
C ASN A 127 -38.44 -2.89 46.39
N ASP A 128 -38.69 -3.33 45.16
CA ASP A 128 -38.33 -4.69 44.74
C ASP A 128 -36.81 -4.79 44.76
N ARG A 129 -36.34 -5.70 45.61
CA ARG A 129 -34.95 -6.08 45.81
C ARG A 129 -34.24 -6.17 44.46
N MET A 130 -33.37 -5.20 44.17
CA MET A 130 -32.38 -5.34 43.12
C MET A 130 -31.43 -6.47 43.52
N SER A 131 -31.63 -7.63 42.90
CA SER A 131 -30.68 -8.71 42.87
C SER A 131 -29.33 -8.16 42.41
N ALA A 132 -28.30 -8.44 43.20
CA ALA A 132 -26.92 -7.99 43.01
C ALA A 132 -26.48 -8.11 41.54
N GLY A 133 -25.83 -7.04 41.08
CA GLY A 133 -25.42 -6.81 39.71
C GLY A 133 -24.78 -8.04 39.06
N CYS A 134 -25.47 -8.56 38.05
CA CYS A 134 -24.83 -9.34 37.01
C CYS A 134 -23.71 -8.45 36.45
N GLN A 135 -22.48 -8.81 36.80
CA GLN A 135 -21.28 -8.11 36.36
C GLN A 135 -21.41 -7.87 34.86
N HIS A 136 -21.48 -6.60 34.45
CA HIS A 136 -21.34 -6.23 33.05
C HIS A 136 -20.03 -6.84 32.58
N ARG A 137 -20.16 -7.99 31.91
CA ARG A 137 -19.14 -8.61 31.07
C ARG A 137 -18.56 -7.44 30.28
N ARG A 138 -17.29 -7.08 30.52
CA ARG A 138 -16.57 -6.09 29.70
C ARG A 138 -16.68 -6.59 28.26
N VAL A 139 -17.66 -6.07 27.53
CA VAL A 139 -17.84 -6.39 26.13
C VAL A 139 -16.68 -5.67 25.45
N PRO A 140 -15.73 -6.38 24.82
CA PRO A 140 -14.72 -5.71 24.02
C PRO A 140 -15.48 -4.84 23.02
N SER A 141 -15.22 -3.52 23.02
CA SER A 141 -15.96 -2.59 22.18
C SER A 141 -15.88 -3.07 20.74
N ARG A 142 -16.96 -3.66 20.23
CA ARG A 142 -17.12 -4.06 18.84
C ARG A 142 -17.25 -2.78 18.03
N GLN A 143 -16.15 -2.08 17.80
CA GLN A 143 -16.15 -0.99 16.85
C GLN A 143 -16.48 -1.59 15.48
N SER A 144 -17.65 -1.21 14.97
CA SER A 144 -18.12 -1.63 13.65
C SER A 144 -17.11 -1.20 12.58
N ARG A 145 -16.85 -2.06 11.58
CA ARG A 145 -15.90 -1.75 10.49
C ARG A 145 -16.18 -0.40 9.79
N PRO A 146 -17.43 -0.02 9.51
CA PRO A 146 -17.80 1.34 9.09
C PRO A 146 -17.32 2.48 10.01
N ASN A 147 -17.37 2.29 11.33
CA ASN A 147 -16.93 3.31 12.29
C ASN A 147 -15.41 3.45 12.26
N LEU A 148 -14.67 2.33 12.21
CA LEU A 148 -13.22 2.32 12.02
C LEU A 148 -12.81 3.02 10.72
N GLY A 149 -13.54 2.77 9.63
CA GLY A 149 -13.35 3.45 8.36
C GLY A 149 -13.58 4.97 8.49
N SER A 150 -14.64 5.37 9.19
CA SER A 150 -14.97 6.77 9.44
C SER A 150 -13.90 7.48 10.28
N ASP A 151 -13.39 6.83 11.32
CA ASP A 151 -12.33 7.39 12.18
C ASP A 151 -10.98 7.46 11.47
N ARG A 152 -10.69 6.51 10.59
CA ARG A 152 -9.52 6.57 9.71
C ARG A 152 -9.65 7.69 8.68
N ALA A 153 -10.83 7.84 8.06
CA ALA A 153 -11.09 8.92 7.12
C ALA A 153 -10.93 10.30 7.78
N ARG A 154 -11.43 10.48 9.02
CA ARG A 154 -11.25 11.73 9.77
C ARG A 154 -9.78 12.09 9.99
N ARG A 155 -8.95 11.10 10.36
CA ARG A 155 -7.50 11.29 10.54
C ARG A 155 -6.83 11.67 9.22
N LEU A 156 -7.09 10.94 8.14
CA LEU A 156 -6.54 11.24 6.82
C LEU A 156 -6.92 12.64 6.33
N ILE A 157 -8.18 13.06 6.52
CA ILE A 157 -8.65 14.40 6.14
C ILE A 157 -7.93 15.48 6.96
N PHE A 158 -7.68 15.24 8.25
CA PHE A 158 -6.96 16.17 9.10
C PHE A 158 -5.48 16.30 8.70
N GLU A 159 -4.82 15.16 8.45
CA GLU A 159 -3.42 15.10 7.99
C GLU A 159 -3.25 15.80 6.64
N LEU A 160 -4.09 15.50 5.65
CA LEU A 160 -4.10 16.20 4.36
C LEU A 160 -4.35 17.71 4.51
N GLY A 161 -5.20 18.11 5.45
CA GLY A 161 -5.43 19.51 5.77
C GLY A 161 -4.18 20.23 6.29
N ARG A 162 -3.35 19.55 7.10
CA ARG A 162 -2.05 20.06 7.56
C ARG A 162 -1.07 20.21 6.41
N GLU A 163 -0.91 19.16 5.60
CA GLU A 163 -0.02 19.18 4.44
C GLU A 163 -0.36 20.32 3.47
N ILE A 164 -1.66 20.52 3.18
CA ILE A 164 -2.12 21.65 2.36
C ILE A 164 -1.76 22.99 2.99
N GLN A 165 -1.97 23.17 4.31
CA GLN A 165 -1.62 24.42 4.98
C GLN A 165 -0.11 24.68 4.91
N GLU A 166 0.71 23.66 5.13
CA GLU A 166 2.16 23.76 5.12
C GLU A 166 2.68 24.09 3.72
N ALA A 167 2.24 23.37 2.69
CA ALA A 167 2.57 23.64 1.29
C ALA A 167 2.17 25.07 0.87
N ARG A 168 0.98 25.52 1.29
CA ARG A 168 0.50 26.88 1.01
C ARG A 168 1.38 27.94 1.69
N LEU A 169 1.70 27.75 2.97
CA LEU A 169 2.54 28.69 3.71
C LEU A 169 3.98 28.71 3.18
N GLY A 170 4.53 27.55 2.83
CA GLY A 170 5.85 27.44 2.18
C GLY A 170 5.91 28.13 0.83
N SER A 171 4.78 28.19 0.11
CA SER A 171 4.62 28.93 -1.14
C SER A 171 4.26 30.42 -0.95
N GLY A 172 4.12 30.90 0.29
CA GLY A 172 3.75 32.29 0.59
C GLY A 172 2.33 32.69 0.17
N LEU A 173 1.46 31.73 -0.13
CA LEU A 173 0.12 32.01 -0.69
C LEU A 173 -0.92 32.21 0.42
N SER A 174 -1.88 33.10 0.19
CA SER A 174 -3.04 33.26 1.06
C SER A 174 -4.10 32.18 0.77
N GLN A 175 -4.96 31.88 1.76
CA GLN A 175 -6.11 30.98 1.53
C GLN A 175 -7.05 31.50 0.44
N SER A 176 -7.21 32.82 0.32
CA SER A 176 -8.02 33.46 -0.73
C SER A 176 -7.42 33.25 -2.11
N THR A 177 -6.10 33.30 -2.25
CA THR A 177 -5.41 33.07 -3.52
C THR A 177 -5.63 31.64 -4.01
N VAL A 178 -5.43 30.66 -3.12
CA VAL A 178 -5.69 29.24 -3.44
C VAL A 178 -7.16 29.03 -3.77
N ALA A 179 -8.07 29.58 -2.96
CA ALA A 179 -9.52 29.46 -3.16
C ALA A 179 -9.96 29.97 -4.53
N ALA A 180 -9.48 31.15 -4.95
CA ALA A 180 -9.76 31.72 -6.26
C ALA A 180 -9.26 30.81 -7.39
N ALA A 181 -8.04 30.29 -7.29
CA ALA A 181 -7.44 29.41 -8.30
C ALA A 181 -8.22 28.10 -8.49
N VAL A 182 -8.79 27.54 -7.42
CA VAL A 182 -9.58 26.29 -7.49
C VAL A 182 -11.09 26.52 -7.60
N GLY A 183 -11.57 27.77 -7.65
CA GLY A 183 -13.00 28.07 -7.69
C GLY A 183 -13.76 27.62 -6.42
N LEU A 184 -13.13 27.74 -5.25
CA LEU A 184 -13.75 27.49 -3.94
C LEU A 184 -13.86 28.80 -3.15
N SER A 185 -14.65 28.78 -2.07
CA SER A 185 -14.63 29.89 -1.12
C SER A 185 -13.43 29.79 -0.18
N ARG A 186 -12.91 30.94 0.29
CA ARG A 186 -11.84 30.99 1.31
C ARG A 186 -12.22 30.22 2.59
N SER A 187 -13.49 30.26 2.99
CA SER A 187 -13.98 29.53 4.17
C SER A 187 -14.01 28.01 3.94
N THR A 188 -14.21 27.55 2.70
CA THR A 188 -14.05 26.13 2.34
C THR A 188 -12.59 25.70 2.48
N VAL A 189 -11.64 26.46 1.91
CA VAL A 189 -10.20 26.17 2.04
C VAL A 189 -9.78 26.15 3.51
N SER A 190 -10.19 27.15 4.30
CA SER A 190 -9.92 27.20 5.75
C SER A 190 -10.49 26.01 6.53
N ARG A 191 -11.66 25.47 6.15
CA ARG A 191 -12.21 24.28 6.80
C ARG A 191 -11.48 23.00 6.37
N ILE A 192 -11.04 22.91 5.12
CA ILE A 192 -10.22 21.79 4.63
C ILE A 192 -8.87 21.77 5.37
N GLU A 193 -8.17 22.90 5.46
CA GLU A 193 -6.87 23.01 6.16
C GLU A 193 -6.92 22.63 7.66
N ARG A 194 -8.10 22.71 8.27
CA ARG A 194 -8.35 22.33 9.67
C ARG A 194 -8.95 20.94 9.85
N GLY A 195 -9.17 20.20 8.77
CA GLY A 195 -9.86 18.90 8.80
C GLY A 195 -11.34 18.98 9.22
N GLY A 196 -11.97 20.16 9.09
CA GLY A 196 -13.32 20.44 9.60
C GLY A 196 -14.47 20.00 8.68
N ILE A 197 -14.18 19.46 7.48
CA ILE A 197 -15.19 18.97 6.53
C ILE A 197 -15.17 17.45 6.51
N ARG A 198 -16.26 16.80 6.94
CA ARG A 198 -16.37 15.33 6.97
C ARG A 198 -16.50 14.67 5.58
N GLY A 199 -16.92 15.44 4.57
CA GLY A 199 -17.14 14.97 3.21
C GLY A 199 -16.30 15.74 2.18
N VAL A 200 -15.03 16.02 2.49
CA VAL A 200 -14.14 16.62 1.49
C VAL A 200 -13.95 15.61 0.35
N SER A 201 -14.16 16.05 -0.89
CA SER A 201 -13.96 15.16 -2.03
C SER A 201 -12.47 15.04 -2.36
N ILE A 202 -12.06 13.86 -2.82
CA ILE A 202 -10.70 13.62 -3.38
C ILE A 202 -10.41 14.63 -4.49
N TRP A 203 -11.42 14.97 -5.30
CA TRP A 203 -11.32 15.97 -6.37
C TRP A 203 -10.95 17.36 -5.87
N GLN A 204 -11.58 17.85 -4.78
CA GLN A 204 -11.24 19.14 -4.18
C GLN A 204 -9.81 19.18 -3.65
N VAL A 205 -9.40 18.11 -2.95
CA VAL A 205 -8.04 17.98 -2.40
C VAL A 205 -7.00 17.98 -3.51
N ALA A 206 -7.21 17.19 -4.56
CA ALA A 206 -6.31 17.10 -5.70
C ALA A 206 -6.12 18.46 -6.40
N ARG A 207 -7.20 19.22 -6.62
CA ARG A 207 -7.11 20.55 -7.26
C ARG A 207 -6.34 21.56 -6.42
N ILE A 208 -6.51 21.53 -5.09
CA ILE A 208 -5.77 22.41 -4.19
C ILE A 208 -4.28 22.06 -4.24
N LEU A 209 -3.94 20.77 -4.11
CA LEU A 209 -2.55 20.31 -4.16
C LEU A 209 -1.89 20.65 -5.50
N ALA A 210 -2.59 20.48 -6.62
CA ALA A 210 -2.06 20.82 -7.94
C ALA A 210 -1.70 22.32 -8.07
N VAL A 211 -2.52 23.22 -7.51
CA VAL A 211 -2.21 24.67 -7.46
C VAL A 211 -0.97 24.96 -6.61
N LEU A 212 -0.71 24.13 -5.60
CA LEU A 212 0.45 24.22 -4.73
C LEU A 212 1.68 23.46 -5.27
N GLY A 213 1.62 22.89 -6.47
CA GLY A 213 2.72 22.14 -7.08
C GLY A 213 2.88 20.69 -6.56
N HIS A 214 1.81 20.11 -6.00
CA HIS A 214 1.80 18.75 -5.48
C HIS A 214 0.78 17.86 -6.20
N ASP A 215 1.09 16.56 -6.28
CA ASP A 215 0.18 15.53 -6.80
C ASP A 215 -0.44 14.70 -5.67
N LEU A 216 -1.75 14.45 -5.74
CA LEU A 216 -2.44 13.56 -4.81
C LEU A 216 -2.34 12.09 -5.29
N SER A 217 -1.74 11.23 -4.47
CA SER A 217 -1.74 9.78 -4.68
C SER A 217 -2.54 9.07 -3.59
N ALA A 218 -3.60 8.35 -3.97
CA ALA A 218 -4.39 7.52 -3.07
C ALA A 218 -4.29 6.04 -3.45
N ARG A 219 -3.98 5.17 -2.48
CA ARG A 219 -3.97 3.71 -2.65
C ARG A 219 -4.77 3.06 -1.53
N ALA A 220 -5.60 2.09 -1.91
CA ALA A 220 -6.29 1.25 -0.95
C ALA A 220 -5.29 0.20 -0.42
N TYR A 221 -5.16 0.15 0.90
CA TYR A 221 -4.42 -0.90 1.59
C TYR A 221 -5.41 -1.75 2.37
N SER A 222 -5.27 -3.07 2.28
CA SER A 222 -6.06 -4.02 3.07
C SER A 222 -5.88 -3.70 4.56
N SER A 223 -6.92 -3.13 5.18
CA SER A 223 -6.88 -2.77 6.59
C SER A 223 -7.37 -3.92 7.46
N GLY A 224 -6.45 -4.60 8.11
CA GLY A 224 -6.70 -5.53 9.21
C GLY A 224 -5.51 -5.53 10.17
N GLN A 225 -5.76 -5.75 11.48
CA GLN A 225 -4.76 -6.44 12.30
C GLN A 225 -4.41 -7.74 11.55
N PRO A 226 -3.17 -8.25 11.56
CA PRO A 226 -2.89 -9.59 11.06
C PRO A 226 -3.47 -10.65 12.02
N ILE A 227 -4.79 -10.58 12.27
CA ILE A 227 -5.61 -11.78 12.32
C ILE A 227 -5.48 -12.30 10.90
N ARG A 228 -4.57 -13.25 10.72
CA ARG A 228 -4.37 -14.00 9.47
C ARG A 228 -5.69 -14.17 8.74
N ASP A 229 -5.66 -14.04 7.42
CA ASP A 229 -6.73 -14.65 6.63
C ASP A 229 -6.87 -16.11 7.11
N ALA A 230 -8.08 -16.53 7.45
CA ALA A 230 -8.34 -17.89 7.91
C ALA A 230 -7.75 -18.92 6.94
N GLY A 231 -7.66 -18.58 5.65
CA GLY A 231 -6.93 -19.35 4.64
C GLY A 231 -5.43 -19.50 4.93
N GLN A 232 -4.71 -18.40 5.19
CA GLN A 232 -3.29 -18.41 5.53
C GLN A 232 -3.03 -19.15 6.85
N ALA A 233 -3.86 -18.94 7.87
CA ALA A 233 -3.74 -19.66 9.14
C ALA A 233 -3.88 -21.17 8.97
N ARG A 234 -4.87 -21.62 8.19
CA ARG A 234 -5.07 -23.04 7.86
C ARG A 234 -3.92 -23.59 7.04
N LEU A 235 -3.41 -22.83 6.08
CA LEU A 235 -2.28 -23.22 5.24
C LEU A 235 -0.99 -23.40 6.07
N LEU A 236 -0.69 -22.47 6.97
CA LEU A 236 0.42 -22.60 7.92
C LEU A 236 0.24 -23.80 8.86
N ALA A 237 -0.97 -24.04 9.35
CA ALA A 237 -1.27 -25.22 10.18
C ALA A 237 -1.06 -26.53 9.41
N ARG A 238 -1.44 -26.57 8.12
CA ARG A 238 -1.17 -27.71 7.22
C ARG A 238 0.33 -27.96 7.04
N LEU A 239 1.14 -26.91 6.90
CA LEU A 239 2.59 -27.06 6.85
C LEU A 239 3.14 -27.58 8.17
N ARG A 240 2.78 -26.94 9.29
CA ARG A 240 3.25 -27.34 10.63
C ARG A 240 2.98 -28.81 10.95
N ALA A 241 1.81 -29.32 10.57
CA ALA A 241 1.47 -30.74 10.76
C ALA A 241 2.30 -31.71 9.90
N ARG A 242 3.06 -31.21 8.92
CA ARG A 242 3.90 -32.00 8.01
C ARG A 242 5.40 -31.77 8.22
N VAL A 243 5.82 -30.89 9.12
CA VAL A 243 7.24 -30.65 9.45
C VAL A 243 7.62 -31.47 10.68
N SER A 244 8.93 -31.69 10.91
CA SER A 244 9.43 -32.38 12.11
C SER A 244 8.78 -31.83 13.40
N PRO A 245 8.32 -32.71 14.31
CA PRO A 245 7.69 -32.29 15.57
C PRO A 245 8.66 -31.53 16.50
N ASP A 246 9.97 -31.72 16.34
CA ASP A 246 11.01 -31.03 17.12
C ASP A 246 11.23 -29.58 16.67
N SER A 247 10.46 -29.12 15.69
CA SER A 247 10.57 -27.77 15.16
C SER A 247 9.88 -26.73 16.04
N ALA A 248 10.57 -25.62 16.29
CA ALA A 248 10.00 -24.48 16.98
C ALA A 248 9.45 -23.45 15.97
N TRP A 249 8.27 -22.91 16.26
CA TRP A 249 7.57 -21.95 15.40
C TRP A 249 7.39 -20.63 16.11
N ARG A 250 7.75 -19.55 15.42
CA ARG A 250 7.38 -18.17 15.79
C ARG A 250 6.55 -17.59 14.67
N PHE A 251 5.62 -16.71 15.02
CA PHE A 251 4.64 -16.17 14.09
C PHE A 251 4.66 -14.65 14.12
N GLU A 252 4.30 -14.02 12.99
CA GLU A 252 4.34 -12.56 12.84
C GLU A 252 5.71 -11.99 13.26
N VAL A 253 6.78 -12.61 12.74
CA VAL A 253 8.15 -12.28 13.17
C VAL A 253 8.59 -11.02 12.44
N PRO A 254 8.87 -9.91 13.14
CA PRO A 254 9.25 -8.67 12.50
C PRO A 254 10.53 -8.84 11.67
N VAL A 255 10.54 -8.26 10.48
CA VAL A 255 11.70 -8.18 9.59
C VAL A 255 12.68 -7.13 10.10
N SER A 256 12.14 -5.98 10.52
CA SER A 256 12.88 -4.90 11.16
C SER A 256 12.09 -4.35 12.34
N ALA A 257 12.75 -3.64 13.25
CA ALA A 257 12.10 -3.02 14.39
C ALA A 257 11.25 -1.79 14.02
N SER A 258 11.39 -1.24 12.81
CA SER A 258 10.97 0.13 12.49
C SER A 258 9.91 0.26 11.39
N ASP A 259 9.65 -0.75 10.55
CA ASP A 259 8.77 -0.58 9.38
C ASP A 259 7.54 -1.51 9.33
N GLY A 260 7.26 -2.23 10.42
CA GLY A 260 6.07 -3.05 10.57
C GLY A 260 5.99 -4.26 9.62
N ARG A 261 7.01 -4.52 8.80
CA ARG A 261 7.08 -5.74 7.99
C ARG A 261 7.33 -6.93 8.89
N ALA A 262 6.61 -8.02 8.65
CA ALA A 262 6.80 -9.28 9.35
C ALA A 262 6.77 -10.48 8.38
N TRP A 263 7.42 -11.56 8.78
CA TRP A 263 7.22 -12.88 8.22
C TRP A 263 5.99 -13.53 8.87
N ASP A 264 5.19 -14.24 8.08
CA ASP A 264 4.00 -14.93 8.62
C ASP A 264 4.41 -15.98 9.67
N ALA A 265 5.51 -16.68 9.42
CA ALA A 265 6.18 -17.52 10.41
C ALA A 265 7.70 -17.60 10.22
N VAL A 266 8.39 -18.02 11.28
CA VAL A 266 9.77 -18.50 11.23
C VAL A 266 9.81 -19.88 11.88
N LEU A 267 10.27 -20.85 11.09
CA LEU A 267 10.51 -22.23 11.46
C LEU A 267 11.97 -22.37 11.93
N SER A 268 12.18 -22.94 13.10
CA SER A 268 13.52 -23.26 13.63
C SER A 268 13.75 -24.77 13.60
N LEU A 269 14.82 -25.19 12.92
CA LEU A 269 15.31 -26.57 12.82
C LEU A 269 16.73 -26.60 13.40
N GLY A 270 16.83 -26.86 14.70
CA GLY A 270 18.09 -26.67 15.43
C GLY A 270 18.57 -25.22 15.35
N THR A 271 19.77 -24.99 14.80
CA THR A 271 20.35 -23.64 14.60
C THR A 271 19.85 -22.96 13.32
N LEU A 272 19.25 -23.70 12.39
CA LEU A 272 18.73 -23.15 11.14
C LEU A 272 17.37 -22.48 11.39
N ARG A 273 17.20 -21.28 10.83
CA ARG A 273 15.92 -20.57 10.80
C ARG A 273 15.49 -20.35 9.36
N ILE A 274 14.24 -20.72 9.06
CA ILE A 274 13.63 -20.61 7.75
C ILE A 274 12.41 -19.70 7.88
N ALA A 275 12.39 -18.58 7.16
CA ALA A 275 11.21 -17.74 7.04
C ALA A 275 10.12 -18.49 6.26
N VAL A 276 8.85 -18.28 6.60
CA VAL A 276 7.71 -18.83 5.86
C VAL A 276 6.79 -17.66 5.50
N GLU A 277 6.49 -17.54 4.21
CA GLU A 277 5.49 -16.61 3.68
C GLU A 277 4.38 -17.44 3.03
N ALA A 278 3.14 -17.29 3.51
CA ALA A 278 1.99 -18.08 3.12
C ALA A 278 1.03 -17.26 2.25
N GLU A 279 0.77 -17.72 1.03
CA GLU A 279 -0.05 -17.01 0.05
C GLU A 279 -1.16 -17.94 -0.49
N THR A 280 -2.41 -17.52 -0.29
CA THR A 280 -3.58 -18.30 -0.70
C THR A 280 -3.97 -18.02 -2.14
N HIS A 281 -3.74 -16.79 -2.62
CA HIS A 281 -4.18 -16.36 -3.94
C HIS A 281 -3.28 -15.25 -4.52
N PRO A 282 -2.03 -15.58 -4.92
CA PRO A 282 -1.13 -14.62 -5.52
C PRO A 282 -1.68 -14.14 -6.86
N ARG A 283 -1.77 -12.81 -7.05
CA ARG A 283 -2.17 -12.23 -8.35
C ARG A 283 -0.98 -11.90 -9.25
N ASP A 284 0.14 -11.55 -8.62
CA ASP A 284 1.38 -11.15 -9.29
C ASP A 284 2.55 -11.82 -8.57
N LEU A 285 3.12 -12.83 -9.23
CA LEU A 285 4.24 -13.61 -8.69
C LEU A 285 5.55 -12.82 -8.68
N GLN A 286 5.74 -11.90 -9.64
CA GLN A 286 6.95 -11.08 -9.70
C GLN A 286 6.96 -10.06 -8.56
N ALA A 287 5.83 -9.42 -8.29
CA ALA A 287 5.69 -8.52 -7.16
C ALA A 287 5.83 -9.27 -5.81
N LEU A 288 5.26 -10.47 -5.70
CA LEU A 288 5.41 -11.33 -4.53
C LEU A 288 6.89 -11.68 -4.29
N GLN A 289 7.59 -12.11 -5.33
CA GLN A 289 9.00 -12.48 -5.28
C GLN A 289 9.89 -11.30 -4.85
N ARG A 290 9.71 -10.12 -5.46
CA ARG A 290 10.40 -8.88 -5.05
C ARG A 290 10.16 -8.55 -3.58
N ARG A 291 8.93 -8.70 -3.09
CA ARG A 291 8.59 -8.44 -1.68
C ARG A 291 9.31 -9.42 -0.75
N ILE A 292 9.34 -10.71 -1.09
CA ILE A 292 9.99 -11.74 -0.29
C ILE A 292 11.51 -11.52 -0.25
N GLU A 293 12.13 -11.20 -1.38
CA GLU A 293 13.57 -10.93 -1.45
C GLU A 293 13.99 -9.75 -0.58
N LEU A 294 13.21 -8.66 -0.61
CA LEU A 294 13.44 -7.51 0.25
C LEU A 294 13.32 -7.89 1.74
N LYS A 295 12.30 -8.66 2.12
CA LYS A 295 12.17 -9.16 3.51
C LYS A 295 13.35 -10.07 3.89
N LEU A 296 13.81 -10.94 2.97
CA LEU A 296 14.93 -11.85 3.23
C LEU A 296 16.23 -11.10 3.45
N ARG A 297 16.53 -10.14 2.57
CA ARG A 297 17.69 -9.26 2.68
C ARG A 297 17.72 -8.53 4.02
N ASP A 298 16.58 -8.00 4.44
CA ASP A 298 16.51 -7.11 5.61
C ASP A 298 16.39 -7.87 6.94
N SER A 299 15.87 -9.11 6.93
CA SER A 299 15.68 -9.91 8.15
C SER A 299 16.93 -10.66 8.64
N GLY A 300 18.00 -10.71 7.83
CA GLY A 300 19.21 -11.48 8.13
C GLY A 300 19.03 -13.01 8.11
N LEU A 301 17.86 -13.50 7.68
CA LEU A 301 17.61 -14.93 7.50
C LEU A 301 18.22 -15.41 6.17
N LYS A 302 18.65 -16.68 6.12
CA LYS A 302 19.32 -17.27 4.95
C LYS A 302 18.40 -18.09 4.04
N ARG A 303 17.18 -18.38 4.49
CA ARG A 303 16.24 -19.30 3.83
C ARG A 303 14.82 -18.77 3.94
N VAL A 304 14.07 -18.92 2.87
CA VAL A 304 12.61 -18.70 2.86
C VAL A 304 11.89 -19.88 2.21
N ALA A 305 10.74 -20.22 2.79
CA ALA A 305 9.75 -21.12 2.25
C ALA A 305 8.55 -20.30 1.77
N LEU A 306 8.37 -20.24 0.44
CA LEU A 306 7.12 -19.73 -0.13
C LEU A 306 6.08 -20.85 -0.11
N LEU A 307 5.04 -20.66 0.68
CA LEU A 307 3.98 -21.62 0.87
C LEU A 307 2.71 -21.16 0.13
N LEU A 308 2.36 -21.83 -0.96
CA LEU A 308 1.18 -21.56 -1.75
C LEU A 308 0.05 -22.54 -1.41
N ALA A 309 -1.19 -22.04 -1.39
CA ALA A 309 -2.35 -22.92 -1.32
C ALA A 309 -2.45 -23.78 -2.59
N ASP A 310 -2.80 -25.05 -2.43
CA ASP A 310 -3.00 -25.97 -3.54
C ASP A 310 -4.36 -25.76 -4.21
N THR A 311 -4.43 -24.79 -5.12
CA THR A 311 -5.65 -24.45 -5.87
C THR A 311 -5.41 -24.57 -7.37
N ARG A 312 -6.47 -24.78 -8.16
CA ARG A 312 -6.39 -24.80 -9.62
C ARG A 312 -5.75 -23.52 -10.18
N HIS A 313 -6.09 -22.37 -9.60
CA HIS A 313 -5.52 -21.08 -9.97
C HIS A 313 -4.01 -21.03 -9.72
N ASN A 314 -3.56 -21.42 -8.53
CA ASN A 314 -2.15 -21.37 -8.16
C ASN A 314 -1.32 -22.36 -8.98
N ARG A 315 -1.85 -23.56 -9.25
CA ARG A 315 -1.22 -24.52 -10.16
C ARG A 315 -1.06 -23.95 -11.58
N ALA A 316 -2.09 -23.29 -12.12
CA ALA A 316 -2.02 -22.66 -13.43
C ALA A 316 -0.97 -21.52 -13.47
N LEU A 317 -0.89 -20.71 -12.41
CA LEU A 317 0.15 -19.69 -12.26
C LEU A 317 1.55 -20.29 -12.21
N LEU A 318 1.75 -21.38 -11.46
CA LEU A 318 3.04 -22.06 -11.38
C LEU A 318 3.45 -22.73 -12.71
N LEU A 319 2.49 -23.21 -13.50
CA LEU A 319 2.80 -23.71 -14.84
C LEU A 319 3.28 -22.59 -15.77
N ARG A 320 2.70 -21.39 -15.65
CA ARG A 320 3.02 -20.25 -16.52
C ARG A 320 4.30 -19.51 -16.11
N TYR A 321 4.52 -19.31 -14.81
CA TYR A 321 5.59 -18.46 -14.25
C TYR A 321 6.57 -19.24 -13.37
N GLY A 322 6.40 -20.56 -13.25
CA GLY A 322 7.28 -21.42 -12.45
C GLY A 322 8.75 -21.39 -12.84
N PRO A 323 9.14 -21.29 -14.14
CA PRO A 323 10.54 -21.16 -14.52
C PRO A 323 11.24 -19.96 -13.85
N ASP A 324 10.59 -18.80 -13.83
CA ASP A 324 11.14 -17.57 -13.23
C ASP A 324 11.25 -17.68 -11.71
N LEU A 325 10.22 -18.28 -11.07
CA LEU A 325 10.22 -18.53 -9.63
C LEU A 325 11.35 -19.48 -9.20
N ARG A 326 11.70 -20.47 -10.02
CA ARG A 326 12.73 -21.47 -9.70
C ARG A 326 14.13 -20.87 -9.58
N VAL A 327 14.37 -19.71 -10.18
CA VAL A 327 15.64 -18.98 -10.01
C VAL A 327 15.87 -18.66 -8.54
N ASN A 328 14.82 -18.22 -7.83
CA ASN A 328 14.92 -17.81 -6.42
C ASN A 328 14.36 -18.83 -5.43
N PHE A 329 13.66 -19.85 -5.92
CA PHE A 329 13.16 -21.01 -5.16
C PHE A 329 13.59 -22.32 -5.86
N PRO A 330 14.89 -22.66 -5.82
CA PRO A 330 15.42 -23.82 -6.54
C PRO A 330 14.94 -25.16 -5.96
N ILE A 331 14.53 -25.19 -4.69
CA ILE A 331 14.09 -26.42 -4.03
C ILE A 331 12.61 -26.64 -4.30
N SER A 332 12.31 -27.75 -4.98
CA SER A 332 10.94 -28.15 -5.32
C SER A 332 10.14 -28.59 -4.09
N HIS A 333 8.81 -28.63 -4.23
CA HIS A 333 7.90 -29.07 -3.19
C HIS A 333 8.27 -30.43 -2.59
N ALA A 334 8.53 -31.43 -3.44
CA ALA A 334 8.79 -32.79 -3.00
C ALA A 334 10.08 -32.89 -2.16
N VAL A 335 11.18 -32.32 -2.66
CA VAL A 335 12.49 -32.33 -1.98
C VAL A 335 12.42 -31.51 -0.70
N GLY A 336 11.86 -30.30 -0.80
CA GLY A 336 11.72 -29.39 0.31
C GLY A 336 10.89 -29.95 1.46
N LEU A 337 9.69 -30.45 1.17
CA LEU A 337 8.83 -31.03 2.19
C LEU A 337 9.45 -32.27 2.84
N ALA A 338 10.15 -33.12 2.06
CA ALA A 338 10.86 -34.27 2.61
C ALA A 338 12.00 -33.87 3.56
N SER A 339 12.76 -32.82 3.22
CA SER A 339 13.81 -32.29 4.10
C SER A 339 13.22 -31.69 5.38
N LEU A 340 12.17 -30.88 5.27
CA LEU A 340 11.50 -30.28 6.44
C LEU A 340 10.84 -31.34 7.35
N ARG A 341 10.29 -32.42 6.78
CA ARG A 341 9.78 -33.58 7.55
C ARG A 341 10.86 -34.22 8.42
N ARG A 342 12.07 -34.33 7.88
CA ARG A 342 13.24 -34.87 8.61
C ARG A 342 13.91 -33.83 9.51
N GLY A 343 13.47 -32.58 9.48
CA GLY A 343 14.08 -31.49 10.24
C GLY A 343 15.47 -31.07 9.74
N VAL A 344 15.78 -31.29 8.46
CA VAL A 344 17.09 -30.96 7.87
C VAL A 344 17.00 -29.74 6.93
N ASP A 345 18.12 -29.04 6.71
CA ASP A 345 18.19 -27.92 5.75
C ASP A 345 17.75 -28.41 4.36
N PRO A 346 16.75 -27.78 3.72
CA PRO A 346 16.43 -28.05 2.33
C PRO A 346 17.56 -27.67 1.34
N GLY A 347 18.58 -26.93 1.79
CA GLY A 347 19.74 -26.54 0.98
C GLY A 347 19.54 -25.25 0.17
N GLY A 348 18.34 -24.68 0.21
CA GLY A 348 18.01 -23.44 -0.50
C GLY A 348 16.58 -22.97 -0.18
N ASN A 349 16.17 -21.88 -0.83
CA ASN A 349 14.79 -21.41 -0.76
C ASN A 349 13.85 -22.44 -1.39
N VAL A 350 12.70 -22.64 -0.76
CA VAL A 350 11.79 -23.74 -1.10
C VAL A 350 10.42 -23.22 -1.52
N LEU A 351 9.89 -23.79 -2.59
CA LEU A 351 8.51 -23.60 -3.01
C LEU A 351 7.66 -24.79 -2.52
N LEU A 352 6.65 -24.52 -1.70
CA LEU A 352 5.74 -25.52 -1.15
C LEU A 352 4.31 -25.23 -1.63
N VAL A 353 3.57 -26.28 -2.00
CA VAL A 353 2.16 -26.20 -2.40
C VAL A 353 1.37 -27.17 -1.52
N LEU A 354 0.37 -26.69 -0.76
CA LEU A 354 -0.36 -27.49 0.26
C LEU A 354 -1.85 -27.21 0.36
#